data_AF-A0A7V1LEL6-F1
#
_entry.id   AF-A0A7V1LEL6-F1
#
_cell.length_a   1.000
_cell.length_b   1.000
_cell.length_c   1.000
_cell.angle_alpha   90.00
_cell.angle_beta   90.00
_cell.angle_gamma   90.00
#
_symmetry.space_group_name_H-M   'P 1'
#
loop_
_entity.id
_entity.type
_entity.pdbx_description
1 polymer ?
#
loop_
_entity_poly.entity_id
_entity_poly.type
_entity_poly.pdbx_seq_one_letter_code
_entity_poly.pdbx_strand_id
1 'polypeptide(L)' 'MQLFRDQNDPNDVIVIMRIENMENAKKIISVPSAYKAKDESGVIDEPVYSFLDKVQEIIL' A
#
# COMPACT_ATOMS: atom_id res chain seq x y z
N MET A 1 -5.18 7.13 6.11
CA MET A 1 -5.18 6.05 5.11
C MET A 1 -6.25 6.38 4.09
N GLN A 2 -5.91 6.34 2.82
CA GLN A 2 -6.85 6.55 1.71
C GLN A 2 -6.86 5.29 0.83
N LEU A 3 -8.04 4.91 0.37
CA LEU A 3 -8.23 3.77 -0.52
C LEU A 3 -8.79 4.28 -1.84
N PHE A 4 -8.20 3.82 -2.93
CA PHE A 4 -8.61 4.11 -4.30
C PHE A 4 -8.79 2.79 -5.06
N ARG A 5 -9.58 2.84 -6.13
CA ARG A 5 -9.70 1.74 -7.10
C ARG A 5 -9.19 2.25 -8.44
N ASP A 6 -8.50 1.41 -9.19
CA ASP A 6 -8.12 1.78 -10.56
C ASP A 6 -9.40 1.95 -11.40
N GLN A 7 -9.38 2.94 -12.30
CA GLN A 7 -10.52 3.24 -13.17
C GLN A 7 -10.67 2.22 -14.30
N ASN A 8 -9.57 1.59 -14.72
CA ASN A 8 -9.50 0.58 -15.76
C ASN A 8 -9.67 -0.84 -15.21
N ASP A 9 -9.21 -1.11 -13.98
CA ASP A 9 -9.45 -2.38 -13.29
C ASP A 9 -10.04 -2.14 -11.87
N PRO A 10 -11.35 -2.35 -11.69
CA PRO A 10 -11.98 -2.15 -10.39
C PRO A 10 -11.52 -3.17 -9.33
N ASN A 11 -10.84 -4.25 -9.70
CA ASN A 11 -10.26 -5.19 -8.74
C ASN A 11 -8.89 -4.75 -8.23
N ASP A 12 -8.25 -3.78 -8.89
CA ASP A 12 -7.01 -3.17 -8.39
C ASP A 12 -7.35 -2.10 -7.34
N VAL A 13 -6.78 -2.27 -6.15
CA VAL A 13 -7.02 -1.43 -4.98
C VAL A 13 -5.71 -0.80 -4.54
N ILE A 14 -5.65 0.53 -4.62
CA ILE A 14 -4.47 1.31 -4.28
C ILE A 14 -4.67 1.90 -2.87
N VAL A 15 -3.75 1.58 -1.96
CA VAL A 15 -3.76 2.10 -0.59
C VAL A 15 -2.63 3.12 -0.42
N ILE A 16 -3.00 4.37 -0.11
CA ILE A 16 -2.05 5.44 0.17
C ILE A 16 -2.03 5.73 1.68
N MET A 17 -0.85 5.62 2.26
CA MET A 17 -0.61 5.87 3.68
C MET A 17 0.45 6.96 3.87
N ARG A 18 0.18 7.90 4.76
CA ARG A 18 1.21 8.77 5.29
C ARG A 18 1.99 7.99 6.34
N ILE A 19 3.29 7.93 6.18
CA ILE A 19 4.21 7.22 7.07
C ILE A 19 5.17 8.24 7.72
N GLU A 20 5.35 8.13 9.03
CA GLU A 20 6.24 9.02 9.79
C GLU A 20 7.68 8.50 9.78
N ASN A 21 7.84 7.17 9.72
CA ASN A 21 9.14 6.50 9.70
C ASN A 21 9.15 5.42 8.61
N MET A 22 9.98 5.65 7.59
CA MET A 22 10.12 4.77 6.43
C MET A 22 10.65 3.37 6.80
N GLU A 23 11.60 3.28 7.74
CA GLU A 23 12.17 2.00 8.16
C GLU A 23 11.11 1.12 8.83
N ASN A 24 10.26 1.72 9.66
CA ASN A 24 9.18 0.99 10.32
C ASN A 24 8.12 0.50 9.31
N ALA A 25 7.79 1.32 8.32
CA ALA A 25 6.86 0.93 7.25
C ALA A 25 7.37 -0.29 6.46
N LYS A 26 8.65 -0.30 6.10
CA LYS A 26 9.30 -1.43 5.42
C LYS A 26 9.31 -2.71 6.27
N LYS A 27 9.47 -2.59 7.59
CA LYS A 27 9.41 -3.73 8.50
C LYS A 27 8.01 -4.34 8.55
N ILE A 28 6.97 -3.51 8.61
CA ILE A 28 5.57 -3.97 8.71
C ILE A 28 5.15 -4.78 7.48
N ILE A 29 5.57 -4.40 6.26
CA ILE A 29 5.20 -5.19 5.07
C ILE A 29 5.90 -6.56 5.01
N SER A 30 6.93 -6.77 5.83
CA SER A 30 7.75 -7.98 5.83
C SER A 30 7.39 -8.95 6.97
N VAL A 31 6.42 -8.62 7.84
CA VAL A 31 6.08 -9.46 8.99
C VAL A 31 5.17 -10.63 8.60
N PRO A 32 5.24 -11.78 9.28
CA PRO A 32 4.37 -12.94 9.01
C PRO A 32 2.87 -12.63 9.01
N SER A 33 2.42 -11.70 9.87
CA SER A 33 1.01 -11.31 9.93
C SER A 33 0.53 -10.54 8.70
N ALA A 34 1.42 -9.89 7.94
CA ALA A 34 1.07 -9.23 6.68
C ALA A 34 0.71 -10.26 5.60
N TYR A 35 1.47 -11.36 5.52
CA TYR A 35 1.16 -12.48 4.62
C TYR A 35 -0.19 -13.11 4.96
N LYS A 36 -0.45 -13.37 6.25
CA LYS A 36 -1.74 -13.92 6.68
C LYS A 36 -2.91 -12.99 6.34
N ALA A 37 -2.73 -11.68 6.54
CA ALA A 37 -3.75 -10.70 6.18
C ALA A 37 -4.00 -10.65 4.67
N LYS A 38 -2.97 -10.84 3.83
CA LYS A 38 -3.11 -10.97 2.38
C LYS A 38 -4.02 -12.15 2.01
N ASP A 39 -3.73 -13.32 2.57
CA ASP A 39 -4.48 -14.55 2.29
C ASP A 39 -5.94 -14.43 2.73
N GLU A 40 -6.19 -13.85 3.92
CA GLU A 40 -7.54 -13.66 4.46
C GLU A 40 -8.36 -12.59 3.74
N SER A 41 -7.71 -11.62 3.10
CA SER A 41 -8.38 -10.53 2.37
C SER A 41 -8.73 -10.88 0.92
N GLY A 42 -8.33 -12.06 0.43
CA GLY A 42 -8.65 -12.53 -0.91
C GLY A 42 -7.83 -11.83 -2.01
N VAL A 43 -6.67 -11.27 -1.67
CA VAL A 43 -5.74 -10.71 -2.65
C VAL A 43 -5.16 -11.87 -3.47
N ILE A 44 -5.38 -11.84 -4.78
CA ILE A 44 -5.04 -12.94 -5.68
C ILE A 44 -3.60 -12.90 -6.22
N ASP A 45 -2.89 -11.79 -6.02
CA ASP A 45 -1.52 -11.58 -6.49
C ASP A 45 -0.65 -10.91 -5.39
N GLU A 46 0.66 -10.80 -5.59
CA GLU A 46 1.53 -10.11 -4.65
C GLU A 46 1.34 -8.58 -4.69
N PRO A 47 1.09 -7.92 -3.54
CA PRO A 47 0.97 -6.47 -3.50
C PRO A 47 2.26 -5.77 -3.95
N VAL A 48 2.13 -4.74 -4.79
CA VAL A 48 3.25 -3.88 -5.19
C VAL A 48 3.43 -2.75 -4.17
N TYR A 49 4.63 -2.61 -3.62
CA TYR A 49 4.95 -1.57 -2.65
C TYR A 49 5.80 -0.46 -3.29
N SER A 50 5.30 0.77 -3.25
CA SER A 50 6.05 1.97 -3.66
C SER A 50 6.24 2.90 -2.48
N PHE A 51 7.50 3.27 -2.20
CA PHE A 51 7.86 4.20 -1.13
C PHE A 51 8.29 5.53 -1.75
N LEU A 52 7.57 6.60 -1.42
CA LEU A 52 7.83 7.94 -1.97
C LEU A 52 8.67 8.74 -0.96
N ASP A 53 9.84 9.22 -1.37
CA ASP A 53 10.74 10.02 -0.52
C ASP A 53 10.23 11.45 -0.27
N LYS A 54 9.50 12.02 -1.24
CA LYS A 54 8.88 13.34 -1.15
C LYS A 54 7.60 13.36 -1.98
N VAL A 55 6.45 13.52 -1.32
CA VAL A 55 5.26 14.01 -2.03
C VAL A 55 5.54 15.49 -2.30
N GLN A 56 5.93 15.86 -3.52
CA GLN A 56 5.85 17.27 -3.90
C GLN A 56 4.38 17.67 -3.76
N GLU A 57 4.10 18.73 -2.99
CA GLU A 57 2.77 19.35 -3.02
C GLU A 57 2.50 19.74 -4.47
N ILE A 58 1.57 19.04 -5.11
CA ILE A 58 1.00 19.50 -6.37
C ILE A 58 0.07 20.65 -5.98
N ILE A 59 0.57 21.88 -6.14
CA ILE A 59 -0.28 23.08 -6.08
C ILE A 59 -1.14 23.02 -7.34
N LEU A 60 -2.43 22.72 -7.16
CA LEU A 60 -3.46 22.76 -8.20
C LEU A 60 -4.04 24.17 -8.33
#